data_AF-A0A8C0J7S6-F1
#
_entry.id   AF-A0A8C0J7S6-F1
#
_cell.length_a   1.000
_cell.length_b   1.000
_cell.length_c   1.000
_cell.angle_alpha   90.00
_cell.angle_beta   90.00
_cell.angle_gamma   90.00
#
_symmetry.space_group_name_H-M   'P 1'
#
loop_
_entity.id
_entity.type
_entity.pdbx_description
1 polymer ?
#
loop_
_entity_poly.entity_id
_entity_poly.type
_entity_poly.pdbx_seq_one_letter_code
_entity_poly.pdbx_strand_id
1 'polypeptide(L)'
;VYSYSDTLTEVRRVNSADNIYTLHGDSWVQVLGSLKHVMVGPAGIWGVNNNNIYKLVGGSWQQVTGLLKQIDAGGDMFIAGVNIKDDVYCLSRPATVSAKGASDLPWVNIVGKLKYYSCGVGGCWGVNSADDIYFRFDVSPDPCAGSRWEQVPGKLSMIEVGTEGEIDLKSPLYRYKGRCSVGGLSWSSVPKRILLLCRLSRF
;
A
#
# COMPACT_ATOMS: atom_id res chain seq x y z
N VAL A 1 9.01 -7.95 0.68
CA VAL A 1 8.63 -6.61 0.13
C VAL A 1 9.44 -5.54 0.85
N TYR A 2 9.61 -4.36 0.26
CA TYR A 2 10.16 -3.16 0.90
C TYR A 2 9.04 -2.12 1.04
N SER A 3 9.04 -1.35 2.12
CA SER A 3 8.06 -0.29 2.36
C SER A 3 8.70 0.89 3.08
N TYR A 4 8.25 2.10 2.79
CA TYR A 4 8.85 3.36 3.25
C TYR A 4 7.77 4.43 3.39
N SER A 5 7.93 5.33 4.36
CA SER A 5 7.14 6.57 4.46
C SER A 5 8.02 7.75 4.82
N ASP A 6 7.91 8.83 4.06
CA ASP A 6 8.55 10.11 4.35
C ASP A 6 8.12 10.65 5.72
N THR A 7 6.85 10.44 6.11
CA THR A 7 6.25 10.94 7.36
C THR A 7 6.69 10.21 8.63
N LEU A 8 7.27 9.01 8.50
CA LEU A 8 7.74 8.19 9.63
C LEU A 8 9.26 7.96 9.61
N THR A 9 9.94 8.41 8.53
CA THR A 9 11.37 8.19 8.26
C THR A 9 11.88 6.75 8.39
N GLU A 10 10.97 5.77 8.40
CA GLU A 10 11.28 4.36 8.60
C GLU A 10 11.12 3.56 7.28
N VAL A 11 12.12 2.74 6.97
CA VAL A 11 12.03 1.71 5.91
C VAL A 11 11.92 0.34 6.58
N ARG A 12 10.96 -0.48 6.16
CA ARG A 12 10.84 -1.90 6.56
C ARG A 12 10.97 -2.84 5.37
N ARG A 13 11.41 -4.07 5.66
CA ARG A 13 11.36 -5.20 4.73
C ARG A 13 11.06 -6.51 5.45
N VAL A 14 10.66 -7.51 4.68
CA VAL A 14 10.51 -8.91 5.11
C VAL A 14 11.28 -9.85 4.18
N ASN A 15 11.85 -10.93 4.74
CA ASN A 15 12.55 -11.98 4.00
C ASN A 15 11.66 -13.23 3.74
N SER A 16 12.22 -14.28 3.15
CA SER A 16 11.51 -15.53 2.83
C SER A 16 11.26 -16.49 4.02
N ALA A 17 11.72 -16.12 5.22
CA ALA A 17 11.40 -16.77 6.49
C ALA A 17 10.47 -15.89 7.34
N ASP A 18 9.78 -14.93 6.70
CA ASP A 18 8.87 -13.93 7.29
C ASP A 18 9.53 -13.01 8.36
N ASN A 19 10.85 -13.03 8.52
CA ASN A 19 11.56 -12.15 9.46
C ASN A 19 11.47 -10.69 9.00
N ILE A 20 11.14 -9.80 9.93
CA ILE A 20 10.97 -8.36 9.71
C ILE A 20 12.28 -7.64 10.01
N TYR A 21 12.67 -6.68 9.16
CA TYR A 21 13.82 -5.80 9.39
C TYR A 21 13.44 -4.34 9.20
N THR A 22 13.97 -3.48 10.05
CA THR A 22 13.95 -2.01 9.92
C THR A 22 15.32 -1.52 9.48
N LEU A 23 15.37 -0.49 8.62
CA LEU A 23 16.60 0.20 8.27
C LEU A 23 16.97 1.21 9.36
N HIS A 24 18.18 1.14 9.91
CA HIS A 24 18.73 2.08 10.88
C HIS A 24 20.13 2.51 10.43
N GLY A 25 20.27 3.79 10.06
CA GLY A 25 21.39 4.25 9.25
C GLY A 25 21.45 3.46 7.93
N ASP A 26 22.62 2.92 7.60
CA ASP A 26 22.81 2.03 6.43
C ASP A 26 22.58 0.53 6.73
N SER A 27 22.20 0.17 7.97
CA SER A 27 22.13 -1.23 8.41
C SER A 27 20.70 -1.74 8.62
N TRP A 28 20.44 -2.98 8.22
CA TRP A 28 19.16 -3.66 8.44
C TRP A 28 19.16 -4.40 9.78
N VAL A 29 18.42 -3.86 10.76
CA VAL A 29 18.26 -4.46 12.09
C VAL A 29 17.00 -5.33 12.09
N GLN A 30 17.11 -6.57 12.59
CA GLN A 30 15.94 -7.45 12.73
C GLN A 30 15.06 -6.97 13.88
N VAL A 31 13.74 -6.94 13.67
CA VAL A 31 12.75 -6.58 14.70
C VAL A 31 11.82 -7.76 14.98
N LEU A 32 11.21 -7.79 16.17
CA LEU A 32 10.35 -8.89 16.59
C LEU A 32 9.05 -8.96 15.78
N GLY A 33 8.56 -10.18 15.60
CA GLY A 33 7.38 -10.51 14.78
C GLY A 33 7.73 -11.32 13.54
N SER A 34 6.70 -11.73 12.81
CA SER A 34 6.81 -12.53 11.58
C SER A 34 5.72 -12.09 10.60
N LEU A 35 6.08 -11.60 9.42
CA LEU A 35 5.17 -11.04 8.41
C LEU A 35 5.59 -11.44 6.98
N LYS A 36 4.59 -11.71 6.14
CA LYS A 36 4.76 -11.98 4.69
C LYS A 36 4.74 -10.70 3.85
N HIS A 37 4.07 -9.67 4.37
CA HIS A 37 3.97 -8.35 3.79
C HIS A 37 3.92 -7.32 4.93
N VAL A 38 4.61 -6.19 4.78
CA VAL A 38 4.69 -5.12 5.77
C VAL A 38 4.72 -3.79 5.02
N MET A 39 3.96 -2.81 5.53
CA MET A 39 3.89 -1.45 5.00
C MET A 39 4.09 -0.41 6.10
N VAL A 40 4.66 0.72 5.71
CA VAL A 40 4.90 1.92 6.51
C VAL A 40 4.29 3.07 5.70
N GLY A 41 3.47 3.92 6.32
CA GLY A 41 2.81 5.03 5.63
C GLY A 41 2.11 5.99 6.61
N PRO A 42 1.36 7.00 6.13
CA PRO A 42 0.63 7.94 6.99
C PRO A 42 -0.44 7.26 7.85
N ALA A 43 -0.93 6.09 7.47
CA ALA A 43 -1.80 5.24 8.29
C ALA A 43 -1.07 4.48 9.42
N GLY A 44 0.24 4.66 9.57
CA GLY A 44 1.09 3.95 10.53
C GLY A 44 1.79 2.73 9.91
N ILE A 45 2.14 1.77 10.76
CA ILE A 45 2.86 0.56 10.33
C ILE A 45 1.94 -0.66 10.46
N TRP A 46 1.76 -1.35 9.35
CA TRP A 46 0.82 -2.45 9.18
C TRP A 46 1.49 -3.63 8.49
N GLY A 47 0.90 -4.82 8.58
CA GLY A 47 1.38 -5.99 7.87
C GLY A 47 0.41 -7.16 7.95
N VAL A 48 0.71 -8.21 7.20
CA VAL A 48 -0.07 -9.45 7.22
C VAL A 48 0.81 -10.70 7.31
N ASN A 49 0.32 -11.72 8.00
CA ASN A 49 0.87 -13.08 7.96
C ASN A 49 -0.25 -14.13 8.05
N ASN A 50 -0.16 -15.19 7.25
CA ASN A 50 -1.15 -16.27 7.18
C ASN A 50 -2.60 -15.76 7.03
N ASN A 51 -2.74 -14.65 6.28
CA ASN A 51 -3.95 -13.83 6.07
C ASN A 51 -4.40 -12.98 7.27
N ASN A 52 -3.88 -13.16 8.48
CA ASN A 52 -4.17 -12.29 9.63
C ASN A 52 -3.52 -10.90 9.45
N ILE A 53 -4.18 -9.86 9.95
CA ILE A 53 -3.76 -8.45 9.84
C ILE A 53 -3.17 -7.98 11.17
N TYR A 54 -2.05 -7.27 11.12
CA TYR A 54 -1.33 -6.74 12.28
C TYR A 54 -1.04 -5.25 12.12
N LYS A 55 -1.24 -4.47 13.19
CA LYS A 55 -0.84 -3.06 13.31
C LYS A 55 0.26 -2.95 14.38
N LEU A 56 1.30 -2.15 14.14
CA LEU A 56 2.28 -1.84 15.17
C LEU A 56 1.71 -0.76 16.11
N VAL A 57 1.62 -1.05 17.41
CA VAL A 57 1.16 -0.12 18.45
C VAL A 57 2.09 -0.23 19.65
N GLY A 58 2.69 0.89 20.07
CA GLY A 58 3.63 0.91 21.20
C GLY A 58 4.84 -0.02 21.01
N GLY A 59 5.34 -0.15 19.78
CA GLY A 59 6.44 -1.06 19.42
C GLY A 59 6.05 -2.54 19.34
N SER A 60 4.81 -2.92 19.65
CA SER A 60 4.32 -4.31 19.62
C SER A 60 3.33 -4.53 18.48
N TRP A 61 3.37 -5.70 17.84
CA TRP A 61 2.37 -6.09 16.84
C TRP A 61 1.06 -6.49 17.52
N GLN A 62 -0.01 -5.79 17.17
CA GLN A 62 -1.37 -6.07 17.59
C GLN A 62 -2.14 -6.67 16.43
N GLN A 63 -2.62 -7.90 16.57
CA GLN A 63 -3.54 -8.50 15.60
C GLN A 63 -4.88 -7.77 15.64
N VAL A 64 -5.45 -7.46 14.48
CA VAL A 64 -6.80 -6.88 14.34
C VAL A 64 -7.75 -7.85 13.61
N THR A 65 -9.04 -7.55 13.57
CA THR A 65 -10.01 -8.32 12.77
C THR A 65 -9.86 -8.04 11.26
N GLY A 66 -10.37 -8.96 10.43
CA GLY A 66 -10.21 -8.95 8.97
C GLY A 66 -9.16 -9.94 8.48
N LEU A 67 -9.20 -10.26 7.17
CA LEU A 67 -8.26 -11.19 6.53
C LEU A 67 -7.77 -10.65 5.19
N LEU A 68 -6.46 -10.39 5.06
CA LEU A 68 -5.81 -9.85 3.85
C LEU A 68 -4.50 -10.58 3.54
N LYS A 69 -4.19 -10.76 2.26
CA LYS A 69 -2.89 -11.30 1.78
C LYS A 69 -1.87 -10.20 1.44
N GLN A 70 -2.36 -8.98 1.23
CA GLN A 70 -1.58 -7.77 1.04
C GLN A 70 -2.35 -6.59 1.62
N ILE A 71 -1.62 -5.66 2.23
CA ILE A 71 -2.12 -4.45 2.86
C ILE A 71 -1.30 -3.25 2.35
N ASP A 72 -1.88 -2.06 2.40
CA ASP A 72 -1.24 -0.79 2.06
C ASP A 72 -1.59 0.26 3.12
N ALA A 73 -0.60 1.10 3.47
CA ALA A 73 -0.70 2.12 4.50
C ALA A 73 -0.35 3.53 4.01
N GLY A 74 -0.12 3.72 2.71
CA GLY A 74 0.27 5.00 2.10
C GLY A 74 -0.89 6.00 1.98
N GLY A 75 -2.14 5.53 2.12
CA GLY A 75 -3.33 6.37 2.22
C GLY A 75 -3.27 7.37 3.38
N ASP A 76 -3.93 8.51 3.20
CA ASP A 76 -3.94 9.64 4.14
C ASP A 76 -4.66 9.30 5.46
N MET A 77 -3.94 8.62 6.35
CA MET A 77 -4.40 7.98 7.59
C MET A 77 -5.48 6.90 7.41
N PHE A 78 -5.63 6.32 6.22
CA PHE A 78 -6.51 5.17 5.93
C PHE A 78 -5.69 4.03 5.30
N ILE A 79 -6.13 2.78 5.50
CA ILE A 79 -5.49 1.60 4.88
C ILE A 79 -6.37 0.97 3.80
N ALA A 80 -5.72 0.25 2.90
CA ALA A 80 -6.36 -0.56 1.86
C ALA A 80 -5.67 -1.93 1.72
N GLY A 81 -6.25 -2.85 0.94
CA GLY A 81 -5.61 -4.13 0.66
C GLY A 81 -6.52 -5.13 -0.05
N VAL A 82 -6.04 -6.37 -0.19
CA VAL A 82 -6.77 -7.46 -0.86
C VAL A 82 -6.69 -8.78 -0.09
N ASN A 83 -7.74 -9.60 -0.17
CA ASN A 83 -7.78 -10.92 0.46
C ASN A 83 -7.29 -12.05 -0.47
N ILE A 84 -7.31 -13.30 0.03
CA ILE A 84 -6.87 -14.48 -0.74
C ILE A 84 -7.72 -14.78 -1.99
N LYS A 85 -8.97 -14.27 -2.05
CA LYS A 85 -9.92 -14.41 -3.16
C LYS A 85 -9.90 -13.21 -4.13
N ASP A 86 -8.89 -12.35 -4.04
CA ASP A 86 -8.78 -11.06 -4.75
C ASP A 86 -9.90 -10.04 -4.41
N ASP A 87 -10.69 -10.23 -3.34
CA ASP A 87 -11.62 -9.19 -2.88
C ASP A 87 -10.85 -7.99 -2.33
N VAL A 88 -11.27 -6.78 -2.72
CA VAL A 88 -10.63 -5.52 -2.32
C VAL A 88 -11.30 -4.95 -1.07
N TYR A 89 -10.51 -4.42 -0.13
CA TYR A 89 -11.01 -3.77 1.08
C TYR A 89 -10.29 -2.47 1.39
N CYS A 90 -10.94 -1.62 2.17
CA CYS A 90 -10.33 -0.49 2.85
C CYS A 90 -10.90 -0.31 4.27
N LEU A 91 -10.21 0.49 5.08
CA LEU A 91 -10.65 0.87 6.42
C LEU A 91 -10.50 2.39 6.58
N SER A 92 -11.62 3.10 6.77
CA SER A 92 -11.62 4.57 6.88
C SER A 92 -10.74 5.07 8.03
N ARG A 93 -10.29 6.33 7.91
CA ARG A 93 -9.44 7.03 8.87
C ARG A 93 -9.83 6.86 10.34
N PRO A 94 -11.10 7.04 10.78
CA PRO A 94 -11.44 6.94 12.20
C PRO A 94 -11.15 5.56 12.79
N ALA A 95 -11.45 4.49 12.03
CA ALA A 95 -11.18 3.12 12.43
C ALA A 95 -9.68 2.78 12.30
N THR A 96 -9.02 3.19 11.21
CA THR A 96 -7.58 2.97 11.01
C THR A 96 -6.73 3.59 12.12
N VAL A 97 -7.01 4.84 12.51
CA VAL A 97 -6.30 5.51 13.61
C VAL A 97 -6.56 4.81 14.95
N SER A 98 -7.82 4.53 15.28
CA SER A 98 -8.22 3.97 16.59
C SER A 98 -7.93 2.46 16.75
N ALA A 99 -7.76 1.71 15.66
CA ALA A 99 -7.52 0.26 15.68
C ALA A 99 -6.38 -0.13 16.62
N LYS A 100 -6.67 -1.05 17.55
CA LYS A 100 -5.72 -1.64 18.52
C LYS A 100 -6.27 -2.98 19.00
N GLY A 101 -5.44 -4.02 18.96
CA GLY A 101 -5.87 -5.40 19.27
C GLY A 101 -7.05 -5.88 18.41
N ALA A 102 -7.66 -6.99 18.83
CA ALA A 102 -8.80 -7.62 18.15
C ALA A 102 -10.12 -6.83 18.36
N SER A 103 -10.13 -5.59 17.90
CA SER A 103 -11.32 -4.75 17.73
C SER A 103 -12.12 -5.22 16.52
N ASP A 104 -13.45 -5.20 16.61
CA ASP A 104 -14.31 -5.30 15.42
C ASP A 104 -14.11 -4.03 14.58
N LEU A 105 -13.83 -4.19 13.28
CA LEU A 105 -13.40 -3.10 12.40
C LEU A 105 -14.34 -3.00 11.19
N PRO A 106 -14.85 -1.79 10.86
CA PRO A 106 -15.75 -1.58 9.73
C PRO A 106 -15.00 -1.60 8.39
N TRP A 107 -14.51 -2.77 8.01
CA TRP A 107 -13.88 -3.03 6.73
C TRP A 107 -14.89 -2.88 5.58
N VAL A 108 -14.66 -1.91 4.71
CA VAL A 108 -15.50 -1.68 3.53
C VAL A 108 -14.98 -2.53 2.38
N ASN A 109 -15.82 -3.43 1.86
CA ASN A 109 -15.51 -4.14 0.61
C ASN A 109 -15.70 -3.20 -0.58
N ILE A 110 -14.68 -3.07 -1.42
CA ILE A 110 -14.76 -2.31 -2.67
C ILE A 110 -15.04 -3.31 -3.79
N VAL A 111 -16.17 -3.14 -4.49
CA VAL A 111 -16.58 -4.01 -5.60
C VAL A 111 -15.50 -4.03 -6.68
N GLY A 112 -14.91 -5.20 -6.92
CA GLY A 112 -13.80 -5.39 -7.87
C GLY A 112 -13.01 -6.67 -7.53
N LYS A 113 -11.99 -6.98 -8.33
CA LYS A 113 -11.03 -8.07 -8.07
C LYS A 113 -9.61 -7.63 -8.36
N LEU A 114 -8.75 -7.61 -7.33
CA LEU A 114 -7.34 -7.23 -7.43
C LEU A 114 -6.45 -8.19 -6.63
N LYS A 115 -5.25 -8.45 -7.13
CA LYS A 115 -4.19 -9.19 -6.41
C LYS A 115 -3.22 -8.29 -5.65
N TYR A 116 -3.25 -6.99 -5.95
CA TYR A 116 -2.48 -5.94 -5.27
C TYR A 116 -3.25 -4.62 -5.36
N TYR A 117 -3.29 -3.84 -4.28
CA TYR A 117 -3.91 -2.52 -4.23
C TYR A 117 -3.12 -1.60 -3.28
N SER A 118 -2.70 -0.43 -3.78
CA SER A 118 -1.88 0.54 -3.06
C SER A 118 -2.45 1.95 -3.18
N CYS A 119 -2.25 2.78 -2.15
CA CYS A 119 -2.81 4.12 -2.03
C CYS A 119 -1.75 5.13 -1.62
N GLY A 120 -1.85 6.36 -2.13
CA GLY A 120 -0.98 7.47 -1.73
C GLY A 120 -1.53 8.81 -2.21
N VAL A 121 -0.70 9.84 -2.21
CA VAL A 121 -1.08 11.19 -2.68
C VAL A 121 -1.42 11.21 -4.18
N GLY A 122 -0.99 10.21 -4.94
CA GLY A 122 -1.41 9.95 -6.33
C GLY A 122 -2.76 9.25 -6.51
N GLY A 123 -3.58 9.16 -5.47
CA GLY A 123 -4.78 8.34 -5.42
C GLY A 123 -4.46 6.85 -5.20
N CYS A 124 -5.43 5.97 -5.47
CA CYS A 124 -5.24 4.52 -5.28
C CYS A 124 -5.23 3.76 -6.62
N TRP A 125 -4.32 2.80 -6.71
CA TRP A 125 -4.02 2.03 -7.91
C TRP A 125 -3.93 0.54 -7.59
N GLY A 126 -4.38 -0.32 -8.50
CA GLY A 126 -4.42 -1.75 -8.31
C GLY A 126 -4.10 -2.55 -9.56
N VAL A 127 -3.75 -3.83 -9.38
CA VAL A 127 -3.61 -4.80 -10.47
C VAL A 127 -4.41 -6.07 -10.22
N ASN A 128 -5.04 -6.62 -11.26
CA ASN A 128 -5.82 -7.87 -11.17
C ASN A 128 -4.95 -9.13 -11.34
N SER A 129 -5.57 -10.31 -11.21
CA SER A 129 -4.92 -11.60 -11.44
C SER A 129 -4.23 -11.68 -12.82
N ALA A 130 -4.87 -11.16 -13.87
CA ALA A 130 -4.40 -11.09 -15.25
C ALA A 130 -3.44 -9.90 -15.57
N ASP A 131 -2.82 -9.29 -14.55
CA ASP A 131 -1.90 -8.14 -14.63
C ASP A 131 -2.54 -6.81 -15.12
N ASP A 132 -3.86 -6.71 -15.37
CA ASP A 132 -4.49 -5.43 -15.79
C ASP A 132 -4.42 -4.37 -14.68
N ILE A 133 -4.17 -3.12 -15.09
CA ILE A 133 -3.99 -1.97 -14.22
C ILE A 133 -5.33 -1.23 -14.05
N TYR A 134 -5.66 -0.83 -12.82
CA TYR A 134 -6.85 -0.03 -12.52
C TYR A 134 -6.52 1.14 -11.61
N PHE A 135 -7.14 2.30 -11.87
CA PHE A 135 -7.17 3.45 -10.99
C PHE A 135 -8.53 3.55 -10.27
N ARG A 136 -8.53 3.97 -9.00
CA ARG A 136 -9.75 4.20 -8.21
C ARG A 136 -10.01 5.70 -8.05
N PHE A 137 -11.17 6.15 -8.53
CA PHE A 137 -11.61 7.53 -8.40
C PHE A 137 -12.15 7.86 -7.01
N ASP A 138 -12.04 9.13 -6.64
CA ASP A 138 -12.71 9.79 -5.51
C ASP A 138 -12.46 9.15 -4.13
N VAL A 139 -11.34 8.45 -3.95
CA VAL A 139 -10.94 7.91 -2.65
C VAL A 139 -10.56 9.07 -1.72
N SER A 140 -11.28 9.19 -0.61
CA SER A 140 -10.95 10.10 0.49
C SER A 140 -10.50 9.31 1.73
N PRO A 141 -10.00 9.96 2.79
CA PRO A 141 -9.73 9.29 4.07
C PRO A 141 -10.97 8.71 4.74
N ASP A 142 -12.14 9.27 4.47
CA ASP A 142 -13.44 8.79 4.95
C ASP A 142 -14.57 9.31 4.04
N PRO A 143 -15.36 8.45 3.36
CA PRO A 143 -15.20 7.00 3.26
C PRO A 143 -14.10 6.58 2.27
N CYS A 144 -13.25 5.63 2.69
CA CYS A 144 -12.12 5.12 1.88
C CYS A 144 -12.48 4.35 0.59
N ALA A 145 -13.77 4.17 0.29
CA ALA A 145 -14.22 3.31 -0.80
C ALA A 145 -13.99 3.90 -2.21
N GLY A 146 -13.99 5.23 -2.35
CA GLY A 146 -14.04 5.91 -3.64
C GLY A 146 -15.29 5.58 -4.48
N SER A 147 -15.35 6.08 -5.71
CA SER A 147 -16.53 5.96 -6.59
C SER A 147 -16.44 4.78 -7.57
N ARG A 148 -15.61 4.92 -8.61
CA ARG A 148 -15.50 4.00 -9.75
C ARG A 148 -14.06 3.54 -9.98
N TRP A 149 -13.93 2.40 -10.65
CA TRP A 149 -12.67 1.98 -11.26
C TRP A 149 -12.56 2.54 -12.68
N GLU A 150 -11.33 2.70 -13.15
CA GLU A 150 -11.01 2.89 -14.57
C GLU A 150 -9.84 1.98 -14.93
N GLN A 151 -10.00 1.16 -15.98
CA GLN A 151 -8.92 0.32 -16.48
C GLN A 151 -7.94 1.19 -17.27
N VAL A 152 -6.66 1.09 -16.92
CA VAL A 152 -5.59 1.81 -17.61
C VAL A 152 -4.85 0.80 -18.52
N PRO A 153 -4.61 1.12 -19.80
CA PRO A 153 -3.87 0.23 -20.69
C PRO A 153 -2.49 -0.12 -20.14
N GLY A 154 -2.06 -1.38 -20.28
CA GLY A 154 -0.79 -1.87 -19.76
C GLY A 154 -0.95 -3.12 -18.91
N LYS A 155 0.16 -3.70 -18.44
CA LYS A 155 0.20 -4.91 -17.61
C LYS A 155 1.28 -4.80 -16.53
N LEU A 156 0.94 -5.04 -15.26
CA LEU A 156 1.85 -5.01 -14.11
C LEU A 156 1.53 -6.11 -13.09
N SER A 157 2.57 -6.70 -12.50
CA SER A 157 2.42 -7.77 -11.50
C SER A 157 2.26 -7.28 -10.05
N MET A 158 2.65 -6.03 -9.79
CA MET A 158 2.49 -5.28 -8.55
C MET A 158 2.48 -3.78 -8.88
N ILE A 159 1.93 -2.97 -7.98
CA ILE A 159 1.83 -1.52 -8.12
C ILE A 159 1.89 -0.87 -6.74
N GLU A 160 2.69 0.19 -6.60
CA GLU A 160 2.94 0.89 -5.34
C GLU A 160 2.79 2.41 -5.59
N VAL A 161 2.14 3.14 -4.69
CA VAL A 161 1.93 4.60 -4.80
C VAL A 161 2.73 5.34 -3.74
N GLY A 162 3.51 6.34 -4.15
CA GLY A 162 4.33 7.14 -3.23
C GLY A 162 3.54 8.07 -2.30
N THR A 163 4.11 8.33 -1.12
CA THR A 163 3.61 9.29 -0.13
C THR A 163 3.80 10.74 -0.59
N GLU A 164 4.99 11.15 -1.02
CA GLU A 164 5.21 12.40 -1.76
C GLU A 164 6.19 12.25 -2.95
N GLY A 165 6.46 13.35 -3.65
CA GLY A 165 6.96 13.38 -5.03
C GLY A 165 8.49 13.33 -5.27
N GLU A 166 9.31 13.01 -4.27
CA GLU A 166 10.77 12.73 -4.42
C GLU A 166 11.39 12.13 -3.14
N ILE A 167 12.40 11.21 -3.16
CA ILE A 167 13.40 10.90 -4.24
C ILE A 167 13.30 9.54 -5.05
N ASP A 168 13.86 8.33 -4.84
CA ASP A 168 14.85 7.60 -3.98
C ASP A 168 16.21 7.34 -4.73
N LEU A 169 17.26 6.82 -4.04
CA LEU A 169 18.50 6.28 -4.63
C LEU A 169 19.09 4.96 -4.03
N LYS A 170 18.37 4.11 -3.25
CA LYS A 170 18.91 2.80 -2.80
C LYS A 170 18.08 1.54 -3.15
N SER A 171 17.04 1.64 -3.99
CA SER A 171 16.30 0.47 -4.50
C SER A 171 16.37 0.34 -6.05
N PRO A 172 16.48 -0.90 -6.61
CA PRO A 172 16.55 -1.11 -8.06
C PRO A 172 15.16 -1.14 -8.72
N LEU A 173 14.28 -0.19 -8.35
CA LEU A 173 12.90 -0.12 -8.81
C LEU A 173 12.67 1.13 -9.67
N TYR A 174 12.07 0.94 -10.84
CA TYR A 174 11.97 1.99 -11.86
C TYR A 174 10.92 3.05 -11.50
N ARG A 175 11.28 4.31 -11.80
CA ARG A 175 10.52 5.53 -11.45
C ARG A 175 9.75 6.07 -12.66
N TYR A 176 8.43 6.20 -12.52
CA TYR A 176 7.61 6.99 -13.45
C TYR A 176 7.80 8.51 -13.23
N LYS A 177 7.57 9.30 -14.28
CA LYS A 177 7.48 10.78 -14.21
C LYS A 177 6.35 11.24 -15.12
N GLY A 178 5.18 11.51 -14.55
CA GLY A 178 4.02 12.02 -15.30
C GLY A 178 2.93 12.55 -14.38
N ARG A 179 1.95 13.27 -14.95
CA ARG A 179 0.85 13.90 -14.22
C ARG A 179 -0.22 12.86 -13.89
N CYS A 180 -0.67 12.83 -12.63
CA CYS A 180 -1.67 11.87 -12.14
C CYS A 180 -3.10 12.29 -12.50
N SER A 181 -3.38 12.36 -13.80
CA SER A 181 -4.71 12.58 -14.36
C SER A 181 -4.86 11.69 -15.59
N VAL A 182 -5.99 10.99 -15.70
CA VAL A 182 -6.22 9.91 -16.68
C VAL A 182 -5.92 10.31 -18.13
N GLY A 183 -6.21 11.56 -18.52
CA GLY A 183 -5.92 12.10 -19.86
C GLY A 183 -4.44 12.38 -20.18
N GLY A 184 -3.49 11.99 -19.32
CA GLY A 184 -2.04 12.23 -19.50
C GLY A 184 -1.16 10.97 -19.43
N LEU A 185 -1.75 9.78 -19.47
CA LEU A 185 -1.05 8.52 -19.22
C LEU A 185 -0.40 7.97 -20.50
N SER A 186 0.93 8.01 -20.57
CA SER A 186 1.73 7.33 -21.59
C SER A 186 2.78 6.45 -20.93
N TRP A 187 2.92 5.21 -21.41
CA TRP A 187 3.78 4.20 -20.79
C TRP A 187 5.07 4.00 -21.60
N SER A 188 6.21 4.18 -20.95
CA SER A 188 7.49 3.66 -21.46
C SER A 188 7.70 2.23 -20.98
N SER A 189 8.25 1.38 -21.84
CA SER A 189 8.38 -0.06 -21.57
C SER A 189 9.53 -0.38 -20.62
N VAL A 190 9.21 -0.77 -19.38
CA VAL A 190 10.16 -1.28 -18.36
C VAL A 190 9.52 -2.47 -17.62
N PRO A 191 10.29 -3.49 -17.17
CA PRO A 191 9.73 -4.83 -16.97
C PRO A 191 9.07 -5.06 -15.60
N LYS A 192 7.77 -5.40 -15.62
CA LYS A 192 6.97 -6.12 -14.61
C LYS A 192 6.84 -5.56 -13.18
N ARG A 193 7.69 -4.64 -12.72
CA ARG A 193 7.64 -3.99 -11.39
C ARG A 193 7.87 -2.49 -11.53
N ILE A 194 6.90 -1.68 -11.12
CA ILE A 194 6.95 -0.21 -11.17
C ILE A 194 6.51 0.37 -9.82
N LEU A 195 7.23 1.40 -9.36
CA LEU A 195 6.82 2.29 -8.27
C LEU A 195 6.26 3.58 -8.89
N LEU A 196 4.98 3.87 -8.64
CA LEU A 196 4.31 5.08 -9.12
C LEU A 196 4.49 6.22 -8.10
N LEU A 197 5.63 6.89 -8.22
CA LEU A 197 5.86 8.19 -7.58
C LEU A 197 5.04 9.26 -8.31
N CYS A 198 3.90 9.63 -7.75
CA CYS A 198 3.10 10.74 -8.25
C CYS A 198 3.73 12.08 -7.85
N ARG A 199 3.94 12.99 -8.81
CA ARG A 199 4.40 14.36 -8.55
C ARG A 199 3.27 15.33 -8.86
N LEU A 200 2.62 15.84 -7.82
CA LEU A 200 1.64 16.94 -7.95
C LEU A 200 2.38 18.22 -8.37
N SER A 201 2.38 18.51 -9.67
CA SER A 201 2.76 19.83 -10.16
C SER A 201 1.70 20.84 -9.73
N ARG A 202 1.94 21.58 -8.64
CA ARG A 202 1.23 22.84 -8.39
C ARG A 202 1.49 23.80 -9.56
N PHE A 203 0.48 24.60 -9.90
CA PHE A 203 0.65 25.80 -10.71
C PHE A 203 1.19 26.93 -9.83
#